data_AF-A0A2D6EEU0-F1
#
_entry.id   AF-A0A2D6EEU0-F1
#
_cell.length_a   1.000
_cell.length_b   1.000
_cell.length_c   1.000
_cell.angle_alpha   90.00
_cell.angle_beta   90.00
_cell.angle_gamma   90.00
#
_symmetry.space_group_name_H-M   'P 1'
#
loop_
_entity.id
_entity.type
_entity.pdbx_description
1 polymer ?
#
loop_
_entity_poly.entity_id
_entity_poly.type
_entity_poly.pdbx_seq_one_letter_code
_entity_poly.pdbx_strand_id
1 'polypeptide(L)'
;MPQLSLTLRARLRRARGRALDPFESWCPLRSDYAERSGVLARGRAMGHDPLFLDRSDAREWRAAVIAGSSGDGADLALALELLHGVPKRSPLAYRPLFELAAGIPDEQYLRNGQTRWLARRVLKGRVPEEVRCETRLGIQSSDWPLRWSKERDAIMAELDRLEDDADIAEMLDLPRLKNWMREWSGGNSVGGLEAARIFCAVGRGLTAARFVKFQERGNA
;
A
#
# COMPACT_ATOMS: atom_id res chain seq x y z
N MET A 1 11.66 9.80 -9.33
CA MET A 1 11.96 10.32 -10.68
C MET A 1 10.65 10.73 -11.33
N PRO A 2 10.12 11.91 -10.99
CA PRO A 2 8.87 12.41 -11.57
C PRO A 2 9.07 12.73 -13.07
N GLN A 3 10.25 13.25 -13.42
CA GLN A 3 10.60 13.80 -14.74
C GLN A 3 10.65 12.81 -15.92
N LEU A 4 10.43 11.51 -15.70
CA LEU A 4 10.49 10.51 -16.77
C LEU A 4 9.07 10.16 -17.21
N SER A 5 8.85 9.99 -18.52
CA SER A 5 7.55 9.53 -19.04
C SER A 5 7.14 8.20 -18.39
N LEU A 6 5.83 7.98 -18.25
CA LEU A 6 5.26 6.75 -17.67
C LEU A 6 5.83 5.49 -18.33
N THR A 7 5.91 5.49 -19.66
CA THR A 7 6.46 4.40 -20.47
C THR A 7 7.90 4.10 -20.09
N LEU A 8 8.73 5.13 -19.91
CA LEU A 8 10.13 4.95 -19.54
C LEU A 8 10.28 4.46 -18.10
N ARG A 9 9.43 4.96 -17.18
CA ARG A 9 9.39 4.48 -15.78
C ARG A 9 8.99 3.01 -15.69
N ALA A 10 7.99 2.60 -16.46
CA ALA A 10 7.56 1.21 -16.55
C ALA A 10 8.67 0.31 -17.12
N ARG A 11 9.32 0.73 -18.22
CA ARG A 11 10.46 0.02 -18.82
C ARG A 11 11.64 -0.08 -17.85
N LEU A 12 11.99 0.99 -17.14
CA LEU A 12 13.06 0.99 -16.15
C LEU A 12 12.75 0.09 -14.96
N ARG A 13 11.49 0.06 -14.47
CA ARG A 13 11.07 -0.89 -13.45
C ARG A 13 11.22 -2.32 -13.94
N ARG A 14 10.77 -2.62 -15.18
CA ARG A 14 10.89 -3.95 -15.77
C ARG A 14 12.35 -4.38 -15.93
N ALA A 15 13.20 -3.52 -16.49
CA ALA A 15 14.63 -3.77 -16.65
C ALA A 15 15.37 -3.97 -15.32
N ARG A 16 14.89 -3.34 -14.24
CA ARG A 16 15.44 -3.50 -12.89
C ARG A 16 14.82 -4.68 -12.11
N GLY A 17 13.96 -5.49 -12.73
CA GLY A 17 13.26 -6.59 -12.05
C GLY A 17 12.26 -6.11 -10.98
N ARG A 18 11.84 -4.84 -11.03
CA ARG A 18 10.93 -4.20 -10.06
C ARG A 18 9.52 -3.96 -10.61
N ALA A 19 9.26 -4.38 -11.84
CA ALA A 19 7.90 -4.46 -12.37
C ALA A 19 7.29 -5.76 -11.87
N LEU A 20 6.27 -5.64 -11.05
CA LEU A 20 5.50 -6.77 -10.58
C LEU A 20 4.16 -6.73 -11.31
N ASP A 21 3.74 -7.88 -11.82
CA ASP A 21 2.37 -8.08 -12.24
C ASP A 21 1.48 -8.05 -10.98
N PRO A 22 0.40 -7.24 -10.95
CA PRO A 22 -0.51 -7.22 -9.81
C PRO A 22 -0.99 -8.61 -9.40
N PHE A 23 -1.32 -9.48 -10.36
CA PHE A 23 -1.84 -10.83 -10.11
C PHE A 23 -0.75 -11.80 -9.61
N GLU A 24 0.52 -11.53 -9.90
CA GLU A 24 1.65 -12.31 -9.37
C GLU A 24 2.24 -11.76 -8.06
N SER A 25 1.64 -10.68 -7.53
CA SER A 25 2.19 -9.94 -6.40
C SER A 25 1.16 -9.55 -5.34
N TRP A 26 0.36 -8.51 -5.50
CA TRP A 26 -0.46 -7.93 -4.42
C TRP A 26 -1.97 -8.02 -4.63
N CYS A 27 -2.41 -8.58 -5.76
CA CYS A 27 -3.82 -8.77 -6.10
C CYS A 27 -4.25 -10.21 -5.74
N PRO A 28 -5.28 -10.38 -4.91
CA PRO A 28 -5.81 -11.71 -4.60
C PRO A 28 -6.80 -12.23 -5.66
N LEU A 29 -7.29 -11.38 -6.56
CA LEU A 29 -8.26 -11.79 -7.57
C LEU A 29 -7.65 -12.81 -8.53
N ARG A 30 -8.50 -13.67 -9.08
CA ARG A 30 -8.17 -14.42 -10.28
C ARG A 30 -8.16 -13.46 -11.48
N SER A 31 -7.23 -13.65 -12.41
CA SER A 31 -7.09 -12.77 -13.58
C SER A 31 -8.30 -12.87 -14.51
N ASP A 32 -8.80 -14.08 -14.74
CA ASP A 32 -10.02 -14.35 -15.51
C ASP A 32 -11.26 -13.71 -14.85
N TYR A 33 -11.34 -13.69 -13.52
CA TYR A 33 -12.43 -13.01 -12.81
C TYR A 33 -12.33 -11.49 -13.00
N ALA A 34 -11.13 -10.94 -12.87
CA ALA A 34 -10.92 -9.50 -13.05
C ALA A 34 -11.27 -9.03 -14.49
N GLU A 35 -11.05 -9.88 -15.48
CA GLU A 35 -11.46 -9.62 -16.87
C GLU A 35 -12.99 -9.68 -17.02
N ARG A 36 -13.63 -10.80 -16.67
CA ARG A 36 -15.08 -10.99 -16.89
C ARG A 36 -15.95 -10.05 -16.04
N SER A 37 -15.52 -9.74 -14.82
CA SER A 37 -16.24 -8.81 -13.93
C SER A 37 -16.16 -7.36 -14.39
N GLY A 38 -15.30 -7.04 -15.37
CA GLY A 38 -15.08 -5.69 -15.87
C GLY A 38 -14.37 -4.76 -14.88
N VAL A 39 -13.82 -5.27 -13.76
CA VAL A 39 -13.17 -4.42 -12.74
C VAL A 39 -11.97 -3.66 -13.32
N LEU A 40 -11.23 -4.27 -14.24
CA LEU A 40 -10.11 -3.63 -14.92
C LEU A 40 -10.58 -2.46 -15.82
N ALA A 41 -11.72 -2.61 -16.48
CA ALA A 41 -12.30 -1.55 -17.30
C ALA A 41 -12.84 -0.40 -16.44
N ARG A 42 -13.55 -0.71 -15.35
CA ARG A 42 -14.01 0.29 -14.38
C ARG A 42 -12.86 1.06 -13.75
N GLY A 43 -11.80 0.34 -13.33
CA GLY A 43 -10.59 0.95 -12.79
C GLY A 43 -9.96 1.94 -13.79
N ARG A 44 -9.78 1.53 -15.05
CA ARG A 44 -9.27 2.42 -16.10
C ARG A 44 -10.17 3.63 -16.33
N ALA A 45 -11.49 3.45 -16.36
CA ALA A 45 -12.44 4.56 -16.52
C ALA A 45 -12.37 5.57 -15.36
N MET A 46 -12.01 5.11 -14.15
CA MET A 46 -11.77 5.95 -12.97
C MET A 46 -10.34 6.53 -12.91
N GLY A 47 -9.51 6.30 -13.93
CA GLY A 47 -8.11 6.75 -13.93
C GLY A 47 -7.20 5.99 -12.95
N HIS A 48 -7.61 4.81 -12.49
CA HIS A 48 -6.83 3.99 -11.58
C HIS A 48 -5.68 3.28 -12.32
N ASP A 49 -4.43 3.56 -11.92
CA ASP A 49 -3.26 2.81 -12.35
C ASP A 49 -2.87 1.75 -11.31
N PRO A 50 -3.03 0.45 -11.63
CA PRO A 50 -2.72 -0.63 -10.69
C PRO A 50 -1.22 -0.74 -10.36
N LEU A 51 -0.33 -0.13 -11.17
CA LEU A 51 1.13 -0.14 -10.95
C LEU A 51 1.62 1.07 -10.14
N PHE A 52 0.72 2.01 -9.82
CA PHE A 52 1.01 3.24 -9.07
C PHE A 52 2.12 4.08 -9.73
N LEU A 53 2.14 4.15 -11.06
CA LEU A 53 3.10 4.91 -11.86
C LEU A 53 2.54 6.25 -12.35
N ASP A 54 1.23 6.40 -12.45
CA ASP A 54 0.44 7.51 -13.00
C ASP A 54 1.01 8.93 -12.80
N ARG A 55 1.64 9.26 -11.67
CA ARG A 55 2.04 10.66 -11.38
C ARG A 55 3.49 10.97 -11.76
N SER A 56 3.72 11.80 -12.78
CA SER A 56 5.04 12.33 -13.17
C SER A 56 5.32 13.74 -12.67
N ASP A 57 4.30 14.47 -12.22
CA ASP A 57 4.45 15.86 -11.82
C ASP A 57 4.23 16.03 -10.31
N ALA A 58 5.03 16.90 -9.69
CA ALA A 58 4.96 17.12 -8.25
C ALA A 58 3.68 17.85 -7.84
N ARG A 59 3.17 18.76 -8.69
CA ARG A 59 1.91 19.46 -8.45
C ARG A 59 0.73 18.51 -8.55
N GLU A 60 0.70 17.66 -9.59
CA GLU A 60 -0.30 16.59 -9.73
C GLU A 60 -0.24 15.62 -8.54
N TRP A 61 0.96 15.22 -8.11
CA TRP A 61 1.13 14.36 -6.94
C TRP A 61 0.58 14.99 -5.67
N ARG A 62 0.90 16.27 -5.41
CA ARG A 62 0.39 17.01 -4.25
C ARG A 62 -1.13 17.14 -4.31
N ALA A 63 -1.69 17.50 -5.47
CA ALA A 63 -3.13 17.62 -5.67
C ALA A 63 -3.84 16.29 -5.38
N ALA A 64 -3.28 15.17 -5.84
CA ALA A 64 -3.84 13.85 -5.58
C ALA A 64 -3.77 13.45 -4.10
N VAL A 65 -2.69 13.79 -3.39
CA VAL A 65 -2.58 13.55 -1.94
C VAL A 65 -3.63 14.35 -1.16
N ILE A 66 -3.87 15.61 -1.55
CA ILE A 66 -4.91 16.44 -0.95
C ILE A 66 -6.29 15.83 -1.22
N ALA A 67 -6.58 15.49 -2.48
CA ALA A 67 -7.86 14.90 -2.87
C ALA A 67 -8.11 13.55 -2.18
N GLY A 68 -7.07 12.73 -2.03
CA GLY A 68 -7.14 11.45 -1.31
C GLY A 68 -7.27 11.60 0.21
N SER A 69 -7.08 12.80 0.77
CA SER A 69 -7.28 13.06 2.20
C SER A 69 -8.76 13.16 2.60
N SER A 70 -9.67 13.16 1.62
CA SER A 70 -11.12 13.20 1.82
C SER A 70 -11.78 11.82 1.99
N GLY A 71 -11.01 10.75 2.23
CA GLY A 71 -11.56 9.41 2.49
C GLY A 71 -11.89 9.14 3.96
N ASP A 72 -12.47 7.97 4.24
CA ASP A 72 -12.97 7.51 5.56
C ASP A 72 -11.90 7.39 6.66
N GLY A 73 -10.63 7.64 6.35
CA GLY A 73 -9.54 7.57 7.32
C GLY A 73 -9.67 8.56 8.47
N ALA A 74 -10.35 9.70 8.23
CA ALA A 74 -10.65 10.68 9.28
C ALA A 74 -11.69 10.15 10.28
N ASP A 75 -12.74 9.51 9.78
CA ASP A 75 -13.81 8.95 10.60
C ASP A 75 -13.30 7.78 11.45
N LEU A 76 -12.48 6.90 10.86
CA LEU A 76 -11.84 5.83 11.60
C LEU A 76 -10.90 6.37 12.70
N ALA A 77 -10.12 7.42 12.39
CA ALA A 77 -9.25 8.05 13.39
C ALA A 77 -10.08 8.64 14.54
N LEU A 78 -11.18 9.33 14.24
CA LEU A 78 -12.09 9.88 15.24
C LEU A 78 -12.73 8.78 16.09
N ALA A 79 -13.21 7.70 15.47
CA ALA A 79 -13.79 6.57 16.18
C ALA A 79 -12.79 5.96 17.18
N LEU A 80 -11.52 5.82 16.79
CA LEU A 80 -10.46 5.34 17.68
C LEU A 80 -10.15 6.33 18.81
N GLU A 81 -10.15 7.64 18.54
CA GLU A 81 -10.00 8.66 19.59
C GLU A 81 -11.12 8.59 20.63
N LEU A 82 -12.37 8.44 20.18
CA LEU A 82 -13.54 8.34 21.04
C LEU A 82 -13.55 7.04 21.84
N LEU A 83 -13.24 5.91 21.20
CA LEU A 83 -13.24 4.60 21.83
C LEU A 83 -12.16 4.47 22.91
N HIS A 84 -10.98 5.02 22.66
CA HIS A 84 -9.83 4.88 23.57
C HIS A 84 -9.60 6.11 24.46
N GLY A 85 -10.31 7.22 24.24
CA GLY A 85 -10.14 8.47 24.98
C GLY A 85 -8.80 9.17 24.76
N VAL A 86 -8.05 8.79 23.72
CA VAL A 86 -6.71 9.34 23.43
C VAL A 86 -6.78 10.18 22.16
N PRO A 87 -6.66 11.51 22.24
CA PRO A 87 -6.70 12.36 21.07
C PRO A 87 -5.46 12.16 20.20
N LYS A 88 -5.64 12.01 18.89
CA LYS A 88 -4.57 11.93 17.92
C LYS A 88 -4.34 13.31 17.31
N ARG A 89 -3.12 13.81 17.39
CA ARG A 89 -2.74 15.10 16.80
C ARG A 89 -1.53 14.91 15.91
N SER A 90 -1.62 15.41 14.68
CA SER A 90 -0.53 15.40 13.72
C SER A 90 -0.04 16.84 13.50
N PRO A 91 1.17 17.20 13.95
CA PRO A 91 1.75 18.51 13.63
C PRO A 91 1.83 18.77 12.12
N LEU A 92 1.95 17.71 11.32
CA LEU A 92 2.00 17.77 9.86
C LEU A 92 0.64 18.10 9.21
N ALA A 93 -0.46 17.97 9.96
CA ALA A 93 -1.79 18.37 9.51
C ALA A 93 -2.06 19.87 9.77
N TYR A 94 -1.11 20.61 10.37
CA TYR A 94 -1.25 22.05 10.54
C TYR A 94 -1.22 22.76 9.18
N ARG A 95 -2.35 23.32 8.78
CA ARG A 95 -2.55 23.89 7.43
C ARG A 95 -1.45 24.89 7.00
N PRO A 96 -1.03 25.87 7.82
CA PRO A 96 0.05 26.77 7.42
C PRO A 96 1.39 26.07 7.17
N LEU A 97 1.70 25.00 7.92
CA LEU A 97 2.89 24.19 7.67
C LEU A 97 2.76 23.42 6.35
N PHE A 98 1.59 22.87 6.08
CA PHE A 98 1.30 22.20 4.82
C PHE A 98 1.42 23.15 3.62
N GLU A 99 0.80 24.33 3.69
CA GLU A 99 0.84 25.34 2.62
C GLU A 99 2.27 25.84 2.37
N LEU A 100 3.04 26.09 3.43
CA LEU A 100 4.46 26.39 3.33
C LEU A 100 5.20 25.27 2.59
N ALA A 101 5.03 24.02 3.01
CA ALA A 101 5.69 22.88 2.35
C ALA A 101 5.26 22.73 0.89
N ALA A 102 3.97 22.87 0.58
CA ALA A 102 3.47 22.77 -0.79
C ALA A 102 4.01 23.88 -1.71
N GLY A 103 4.31 25.07 -1.17
CA GLY A 103 4.89 26.19 -1.90
C GLY A 103 6.41 26.14 -2.06
N ILE A 104 7.11 25.23 -1.37
CA ILE A 104 8.56 25.10 -1.48
C ILE A 104 8.93 24.47 -2.84
N PRO A 105 9.92 25.03 -3.57
CA PRO A 105 10.40 24.48 -4.85
C PRO A 105 10.89 23.04 -4.73
N ASP A 106 10.67 22.24 -5.77
CA ASP A 106 10.98 20.79 -5.78
C ASP A 106 12.48 20.50 -5.55
N GLU A 107 13.37 21.41 -5.95
CA GLU A 107 14.82 21.30 -5.74
C GLU A 107 15.19 21.31 -4.25
N GLN A 108 14.29 21.75 -3.36
CA GLN A 108 14.48 21.66 -1.93
C GLN A 108 14.18 20.26 -1.38
N TYR A 109 13.42 19.45 -2.11
CA TYR A 109 13.14 18.05 -1.76
C TYR A 109 14.14 17.07 -2.40
N LEU A 110 14.66 17.41 -3.58
CA LEU A 110 15.69 16.65 -4.29
C LEU A 110 16.69 17.60 -4.97
N ARG A 111 17.95 17.61 -4.51
CA ARG A 111 19.03 18.41 -5.14
C ARG A 111 20.24 17.55 -5.43
N ASN A 112 20.73 17.56 -6.67
CA ASN A 112 21.95 16.83 -7.07
C ASN A 112 21.96 15.37 -6.60
N GLY A 113 20.83 14.67 -6.75
CA GLY A 113 20.66 13.27 -6.31
C GLY A 113 20.39 13.08 -4.80
N GLN A 114 20.45 14.13 -3.99
CA GLN A 114 20.20 14.04 -2.55
C GLN A 114 18.73 14.31 -2.20
N THR A 115 18.06 13.28 -1.69
CA THR A 115 16.68 13.37 -1.17
C THR A 115 16.63 14.05 0.19
N ARG A 116 15.46 14.61 0.53
CA ARG A 116 15.19 15.31 1.81
C ARG A 116 16.15 16.50 2.02
N TRP A 117 16.59 17.14 0.95
CA TRP A 117 17.67 18.15 0.98
C TRP A 117 17.42 19.28 2.00
N LEU A 118 16.20 19.84 2.01
CA LEU A 118 15.80 20.84 3.00
C LEU A 118 15.85 20.31 4.43
N ALA A 119 15.20 19.17 4.69
CA ALA A 119 15.13 18.59 6.03
C ALA A 119 16.52 18.28 6.59
N ARG A 120 17.44 17.76 5.76
CA ARG A 120 18.82 17.48 6.17
C ARG A 120 19.61 18.73 6.55
N ARG A 121 19.30 19.89 5.96
CA ARG A 121 19.94 21.16 6.32
C ARG A 121 19.32 21.77 7.57
N VAL A 122 17.99 21.79 7.65
CA VAL A 122 17.25 22.35 8.80
C VAL A 122 17.56 21.60 10.09
N LEU A 123 17.75 20.27 10.02
CA LEU A 123 18.01 19.42 11.19
C LEU A 123 19.49 19.37 11.62
N LYS A 124 20.40 20.07 10.93
CA LYS A 124 21.83 20.08 11.29
C LYS A 124 22.01 20.68 12.69
N GLY A 125 22.67 19.94 13.58
CA GLY A 125 22.85 20.34 14.99
C GLY A 125 21.58 20.24 15.86
N ARG A 126 20.46 19.73 15.32
CA ARG A 126 19.19 19.54 16.05
C ARG A 126 18.85 18.08 16.33
N VAL A 127 19.41 17.16 15.56
CA VAL A 127 19.25 15.71 15.71
C VAL A 127 20.61 15.02 15.54
N PRO A 128 20.79 13.79 16.05
CA PRO A 128 21.99 13.00 15.80
C PRO A 128 22.29 12.88 14.31
N GLU A 129 23.58 12.93 13.97
CA GLU A 129 24.02 12.93 12.57
C GLU A 129 23.57 11.66 11.83
N GLU A 130 23.51 10.53 12.52
CA GLU A 130 23.00 9.26 12.00
C GLU A 130 21.54 9.37 11.53
N VAL A 131 20.67 10.04 12.28
CA VAL A 131 19.26 10.26 11.92
C VAL A 131 19.14 11.25 10.76
N ARG A 132 19.93 12.34 10.82
CA ARG A 132 19.95 13.37 9.78
C ARG A 132 20.43 12.82 8.44
N CYS A 133 21.43 11.96 8.47
CA CYS A 133 22.06 11.38 7.28
C CYS A 133 21.46 10.05 6.85
N GLU A 134 20.52 9.47 7.60
CA GLU A 134 19.80 8.25 7.23
C GLU A 134 19.27 8.26 5.79
N THR A 135 19.48 7.16 5.08
CA THR A 135 19.08 6.94 3.69
C THR A 135 18.06 5.81 3.56
N ARG A 136 17.95 4.94 4.56
CA ARG A 136 16.92 3.91 4.67
C ARG A 136 15.55 4.57 4.84
N LEU A 137 14.52 3.85 4.41
CA LEU A 137 13.13 4.23 4.59
C LEU A 137 12.54 3.40 5.73
N GLY A 138 11.76 4.06 6.59
CA GLY A 138 10.94 3.36 7.56
C GLY A 138 9.86 2.53 6.84
N ILE A 139 9.57 1.35 7.38
CA ILE A 139 8.51 0.47 6.90
C ILE A 139 7.38 0.49 7.94
N GLN A 140 6.17 0.80 7.49
CA GLN A 140 5.00 0.70 8.36
C GLN A 140 4.69 -0.76 8.64
N SER A 141 4.34 -1.07 9.89
CA SER A 141 4.06 -2.45 10.34
C SER A 141 5.20 -3.42 10.05
N SER A 142 6.46 -3.03 10.28
CA SER A 142 7.65 -3.87 10.06
C SER A 142 7.66 -5.16 10.89
N ASP A 143 6.78 -5.28 11.88
CA ASP A 143 6.55 -6.46 12.69
C ASP A 143 5.57 -7.46 12.06
N TRP A 144 5.01 -7.16 10.87
CA TRP A 144 4.02 -8.02 10.23
C TRP A 144 4.48 -9.47 10.03
N PRO A 145 5.75 -9.78 9.65
CA PRO A 145 6.15 -11.17 9.45
C PRO A 145 6.03 -11.97 10.75
N LEU A 146 6.45 -11.38 11.87
CA LEU A 146 6.38 -12.03 13.19
C LEU A 146 4.93 -12.31 13.59
N ARG A 147 4.01 -11.37 13.37
CA ARG A 147 2.59 -11.56 13.68
C ARG A 147 1.96 -12.64 12.79
N TRP A 148 2.23 -12.59 11.50
CA TRP A 148 1.63 -13.49 10.53
C TRP A 148 2.17 -14.92 10.62
N SER A 149 3.46 -15.08 10.97
CA SER A 149 4.06 -16.39 11.16
C SER A 149 3.42 -17.14 12.32
N LYS A 150 3.03 -16.43 13.40
CA LYS A 150 2.32 -17.01 14.55
C LYS A 150 0.89 -17.44 14.20
N GLU A 151 0.23 -16.68 13.34
CA GLU A 151 -1.15 -16.92 12.92
C GLU A 151 -1.25 -17.77 11.64
N ARG A 152 -0.15 -18.35 11.17
CA ARG A 152 -0.07 -19.01 9.86
C ARG A 152 -1.10 -20.13 9.72
N ASP A 153 -1.23 -20.99 10.73
CA ASP A 153 -2.16 -22.11 10.69
C ASP A 153 -3.62 -21.63 10.69
N ALA A 154 -3.92 -20.58 11.46
CA ALA A 154 -5.25 -19.97 11.48
C ALA A 154 -5.60 -19.31 10.13
N ILE A 155 -4.62 -18.64 9.50
CA ILE A 155 -4.75 -18.07 8.16
C ILE A 155 -4.98 -19.18 7.13
N MET A 156 -4.18 -20.26 7.17
CA MET A 156 -4.33 -21.39 6.25
C MET A 156 -5.71 -22.06 6.39
N ALA A 157 -6.16 -22.30 7.62
CA ALA A 157 -7.47 -22.88 7.87
C ALA A 157 -8.63 -21.98 7.41
N GLU A 158 -8.48 -20.66 7.49
CA GLU A 158 -9.45 -19.72 6.92
C GLU A 158 -9.45 -19.78 5.38
N LEU A 159 -8.28 -19.83 4.75
CA LEU A 159 -8.19 -19.99 3.29
C LEU A 159 -8.81 -21.30 2.82
N ASP A 160 -8.65 -22.39 3.59
CA ASP A 160 -9.32 -23.67 3.32
C ASP A 160 -10.84 -23.52 3.38
N ARG A 161 -11.40 -22.89 4.42
CA ARG A 161 -12.85 -22.65 4.54
C ARG A 161 -13.42 -21.78 3.42
N LEU A 162 -12.64 -20.82 2.92
CA LEU A 162 -13.06 -19.96 1.82
C LEU A 162 -13.08 -20.69 0.47
N GLU A 163 -12.36 -21.79 0.33
CA GLU A 163 -12.32 -22.59 -0.89
C GLU A 163 -13.61 -23.40 -1.10
N ASP A 164 -14.30 -23.74 -0.01
CA ASP A 164 -15.61 -24.40 -0.04
C ASP A 164 -16.77 -23.45 -0.45
N ASP A 165 -16.50 -22.15 -0.52
CA ASP A 165 -17.46 -21.10 -0.81
C ASP A 165 -17.37 -20.72 -2.31
N ALA A 166 -18.35 -21.18 -3.10
CA ALA A 166 -18.29 -21.13 -4.56
C ALA A 166 -18.09 -19.69 -5.10
N ASP A 167 -18.80 -18.70 -4.54
CA ASP A 167 -18.73 -17.32 -4.99
C ASP A 167 -17.36 -16.69 -4.66
N ILE A 168 -16.81 -17.01 -3.49
CA ILE A 168 -15.47 -16.56 -3.10
C ILE A 168 -14.39 -17.23 -3.93
N ALA A 169 -14.49 -18.54 -4.15
CA ALA A 169 -13.54 -19.32 -4.95
C ALA A 169 -13.57 -18.91 -6.44
N GLU A 170 -14.72 -18.45 -6.93
CA GLU A 170 -14.84 -17.89 -8.29
C GLU A 170 -14.07 -16.57 -8.43
N MET A 171 -14.04 -15.76 -7.36
CA MET A 171 -13.46 -14.41 -7.34
C MET A 171 -11.96 -14.39 -6.99
N LEU A 172 -11.57 -15.11 -5.94
CA LEU A 172 -10.22 -15.08 -5.37
C LEU A 172 -9.39 -16.28 -5.81
N ASP A 173 -8.10 -16.06 -6.09
CA ASP A 173 -7.17 -17.14 -6.41
C ASP A 173 -6.64 -17.80 -5.12
N LEU A 174 -7.54 -18.46 -4.39
CA LEU A 174 -7.22 -19.12 -3.11
C LEU A 174 -6.11 -20.17 -3.23
N PRO A 175 -6.05 -21.02 -4.28
CA PRO A 175 -4.94 -21.95 -4.46
C PRO A 175 -3.58 -21.25 -4.53
N ARG A 176 -3.49 -20.12 -5.25
CA ARG A 176 -2.26 -19.31 -5.33
C ARG A 176 -1.90 -18.69 -3.99
N LEU A 177 -2.87 -18.10 -3.28
CA LEU A 177 -2.64 -17.50 -1.97
C LEU A 177 -2.15 -18.55 -0.95
N LYS A 178 -2.75 -19.74 -0.95
CA LYS A 178 -2.31 -20.88 -0.13
C LYS A 178 -0.91 -21.32 -0.51
N ASN A 179 -0.60 -21.41 -1.80
CA ASN A 179 0.74 -21.79 -2.25
C ASN A 179 1.81 -20.80 -1.76
N TRP A 180 1.58 -19.49 -1.93
CA TRP A 180 2.49 -18.47 -1.41
C TRP A 180 2.63 -18.55 0.12
N MET A 181 1.53 -18.78 0.84
CA MET A 181 1.59 -18.98 2.28
C MET A 181 2.37 -20.23 2.68
N ARG A 182 2.35 -21.32 1.90
CA ARG A 182 3.15 -22.55 2.16
C ARG A 182 4.63 -22.37 1.86
N GLU A 183 4.97 -21.68 0.78
CA GLU A 183 6.35 -21.40 0.38
C GLU A 183 7.02 -20.35 1.26
N TRP A 184 6.23 -19.49 1.92
CA TRP A 184 6.76 -18.45 2.77
C TRP A 184 7.49 -19.03 3.99
N SER A 185 8.74 -18.61 4.17
CA SER A 185 9.64 -19.08 5.24
C SER A 185 9.26 -18.55 6.63
N GLY A 186 8.36 -17.57 6.72
CA GLY A 186 8.03 -16.89 7.97
C GLY A 186 9.11 -15.93 8.48
N GLY A 187 10.18 -15.71 7.70
CA GLY A 187 11.34 -14.88 8.09
C GLY A 187 11.10 -13.37 8.08
N ASN A 188 12.12 -12.60 8.51
CA ASN A 188 12.10 -11.13 8.70
C ASN A 188 12.07 -10.30 7.40
N SER A 189 11.37 -10.76 6.37
CA SER A 189 11.21 -10.01 5.14
C SER A 189 10.10 -8.98 5.29
N VAL A 190 10.49 -7.75 5.60
CA VAL A 190 9.56 -6.64 5.86
C VAL A 190 9.12 -5.91 4.59
N GLY A 191 9.61 -6.31 3.42
CA GLY A 191 9.34 -5.66 2.13
C GLY A 191 9.45 -6.60 0.93
N GLY A 192 9.57 -6.03 -0.27
CA GLY A 192 9.77 -6.81 -1.49
C GLY A 192 8.56 -7.66 -1.91
N LEU A 193 8.83 -8.75 -2.62
CA LEU A 193 7.79 -9.61 -3.21
C LEU A 193 7.01 -10.38 -2.14
N GLU A 194 7.64 -10.77 -1.03
CA GLU A 194 6.96 -11.45 0.08
C GLU A 194 5.94 -10.53 0.76
N ALA A 195 6.29 -9.26 1.02
CA ALA A 195 5.30 -8.31 1.53
C ALA A 195 4.15 -8.08 0.53
N ALA A 196 4.41 -8.10 -0.78
CA ALA A 196 3.34 -8.01 -1.77
C ALA A 196 2.44 -9.25 -1.75
N ARG A 197 3.01 -10.46 -1.78
CA ARG A 197 2.28 -11.74 -1.85
C ARG A 197 1.55 -12.07 -0.56
N ILE A 198 2.24 -11.94 0.56
CA ILE A 198 1.72 -12.34 1.87
C ILE A 198 0.93 -11.19 2.46
N PHE A 199 1.60 -10.13 2.92
CA PHE A 199 0.94 -9.05 3.64
C PHE A 199 -0.16 -8.37 2.83
N CYS A 200 0.10 -8.05 1.55
CA CYS A 200 -0.91 -7.42 0.70
C CYS A 200 -1.91 -8.43 0.11
N ALA A 201 -1.50 -9.42 -0.70
CA ALA A 201 -2.46 -10.23 -1.44
C ALA A 201 -3.30 -11.11 -0.50
N VAL A 202 -2.69 -11.92 0.36
CA VAL A 202 -3.43 -12.77 1.31
C VAL A 202 -4.30 -11.90 2.23
N GLY A 203 -3.76 -10.80 2.75
CA GLY A 203 -4.47 -9.93 3.68
C GLY A 203 -5.70 -9.27 3.05
N ARG A 204 -5.54 -8.78 1.81
CA ARG A 204 -6.66 -8.23 1.02
C ARG A 204 -7.66 -9.31 0.65
N GLY A 205 -7.22 -10.51 0.29
CA GLY A 205 -8.09 -11.64 -0.04
C GLY A 205 -8.99 -12.01 1.13
N LEU A 206 -8.41 -12.20 2.32
CA LEU A 206 -9.15 -12.48 3.55
C LEU A 206 -10.14 -11.36 3.89
N THR A 207 -9.70 -10.10 3.80
CA THR A 207 -10.56 -8.95 4.11
C THR A 207 -11.72 -8.83 3.12
N ALA A 208 -11.45 -9.00 1.83
CA ALA A 208 -12.46 -8.96 0.78
C ALA A 208 -13.49 -10.08 0.94
N ALA A 209 -13.03 -11.32 1.21
CA ALA A 209 -13.93 -12.45 1.44
C ALA A 209 -14.85 -12.20 2.65
N ARG A 210 -14.29 -11.71 3.77
CA ARG A 210 -15.08 -11.36 4.96
C ARG A 210 -16.11 -10.28 4.67
N PHE A 211 -15.75 -9.28 3.88
CA PHE A 211 -16.67 -8.22 3.49
C PHE A 211 -17.83 -8.76 2.65
N VAL A 212 -17.55 -9.59 1.64
CA VAL A 212 -18.60 -10.21 0.80
C VAL A 212 -19.57 -11.02 1.65
N LYS A 213 -19.05 -11.90 2.51
CA LYS A 213 -19.88 -12.72 3.42
C LYS A 213 -20.67 -11.89 4.42
N PHE A 214 -20.13 -10.76 4.86
CA PHE A 214 -20.86 -9.83 5.72
C PHE A 214 -22.05 -9.20 4.97
N GLN A 215 -21.86 -8.78 3.73
CA GLN A 215 -22.94 -8.23 2.90
C GLN A 215 -24.04 -9.26 2.61
N GLU A 216 -23.66 -10.51 2.32
CA GLU A 216 -24.64 -11.59 2.09
C GLU A 216 -25.49 -11.88 3.32
N ARG A 217 -24.89 -11.88 4.51
CA ARG A 217 -25.62 -12.06 5.78
C ARG A 217 -26.56 -10.90 6.12
N GLY A 218 -26.23 -9.69 5.68
CA GLY A 218 -27.08 -8.51 5.87
C GLY A 218 -28.24 -8.41 4.87
N ASN A 219 -28.17 -9.16 3.77
CA ASN A 219 -29.18 -9.19 2.70
C ASN A 219 -30.11 -10.42 2.77
N ALA A 220 -29.98 -11.27 3.80
CA ALA A 220 -30.84 -12.42 4.10
C ALA A 220 -31.77 -12.10 5.28
#